data_AF-A0A7V9NRI5-F1
#
_entry.id   AF-A0A7V9NRI5-F1
#
_cell.length_a   1.000
_cell.length_b   1.000
_cell.length_c   1.000
_cell.angle_alpha   90.00
_cell.angle_beta   90.00
_cell.angle_gamma   90.00
#
_symmetry.space_group_name_H-M   'P 1'
#
loop_
_entity.id
_entity.type
_entity.pdbx_description
1 polymer ?
#
loop_
_entity_poly.entity_id
_entity_poly.type
_entity_poly.pdbx_seq_one_letter_code
_entity_poly.pdbx_strand_id
1 'polypeptide(L)' 'MPESRAVERSIEPGNSAVCPVCDETVKFKARTQGRQVIANIYVKDVWARVEHYHVECYEAAGQPYGEPQ' A
#
# COMPACT_ATOMS: atom_id res chain seq x y z
N MET A 1 5.49 21.00 1.80
CA MET A 1 5.67 20.00 2.87
C MET A 1 5.24 18.68 2.30
N PRO A 2 6.13 17.68 2.13
CA PRO A 2 5.71 16.38 1.61
C PRO A 2 4.84 15.68 2.65
N GLU A 3 3.56 15.52 2.31
CA GLU A 3 2.60 14.74 3.09
C GLU A 3 2.65 13.26 2.67
N SER A 4 2.34 12.36 3.61
CA SER A 4 2.17 10.94 3.27
C SER A 4 1.01 10.78 2.28
N ARG A 5 1.19 9.91 1.29
CA ARG A 5 0.20 9.71 0.22
C ARG A 5 0.05 8.24 -0.12
N ALA A 6 -1.19 7.81 -0.29
CA ALA A 6 -1.55 6.50 -0.80
C ALA A 6 -1.92 6.57 -2.29
N VAL A 7 -1.55 5.53 -3.04
CA VAL A 7 -1.92 5.34 -4.44
C VAL A 7 -2.42 3.91 -4.64
N GLU A 8 -3.54 3.74 -5.32
CA GLU A 8 -4.00 2.42 -5.74
C GLU A 8 -3.38 2.07 -7.10
N ARG A 9 -2.78 0.89 -7.22
CA ARG A 9 -2.28 0.40 -8.50
C ARG A 9 -2.40 -1.11 -8.64
N SER A 10 -2.25 -1.61 -9.86
CA SER A 10 -2.15 -3.05 -10.11
C SER A 10 -0.89 -3.62 -9.45
N ILE A 11 -0.98 -4.85 -8.96
CA ILE A 11 0.17 -5.59 -8.43
C ILE A 11 1.01 -6.08 -9.60
N GLU A 12 2.29 -5.74 -9.59
CA GLU A 12 3.24 -6.21 -10.60
C GLU A 12 3.73 -7.63 -10.25
N PRO A 13 3.95 -8.50 -11.26
CA PRO A 13 4.54 -9.81 -11.04
C PRO A 13 5.93 -9.65 -10.40
N GLY A 14 6.16 -10.36 -9.30
CA GLY A 14 7.39 -10.24 -8.51
C GLY A 14 7.28 -9.34 -7.27
N ASN A 15 6.10 -8.76 -6.99
CA ASN A 15 5.89 -8.05 -5.73
C ASN A 15 6.00 -9.00 -4.53
N SER A 16 6.95 -8.72 -3.63
CA SER A 16 7.20 -9.46 -2.40
C SER A 16 6.90 -8.64 -1.14
N ALA A 17 6.27 -7.48 -1.28
CA ALA A 17 5.94 -6.62 -0.16
C ALA A 17 4.94 -7.29 0.80
N VAL A 18 5.14 -7.08 2.10
CA VAL A 18 4.29 -7.61 3.18
C VAL A 18 3.32 -6.53 3.63
N CYS A 19 2.04 -6.88 3.76
CA CYS A 19 1.05 -5.96 4.28
C CYS A 19 1.22 -5.77 5.79
N PRO A 20 1.39 -4.54 6.30
CA PRO A 20 1.60 -4.30 7.73
C PRO A 20 0.33 -4.45 8.58
N VAL A 21 -0.82 -4.79 7.98
CA VAL A 21 -2.10 -4.99 8.68
C VAL A 21 -2.36 -6.47 8.99
N CYS A 22 -2.06 -7.36 8.03
CA CYS A 22 -2.34 -8.80 8.14
C CYS A 22 -1.08 -9.67 8.11
N ASP A 23 0.11 -9.08 7.97
CA ASP A 23 1.41 -9.76 7.87
C ASP A 23 1.53 -10.74 6.68
N GLU A 24 0.59 -10.72 5.74
CA GLU A 24 0.64 -11.52 4.52
C GLU A 24 1.28 -10.76 3.35
N THR A 25 1.88 -11.50 2.40
CA THR A 25 2.43 -10.91 1.17
C THR A 25 1.34 -10.35 0.26
N VAL A 26 1.55 -9.14 -0.25
CA VAL A 26 0.76 -8.49 -1.31
C VAL A 26 1.11 -9.12 -2.65
N LYS A 27 0.65 -10.35 -2.85
CA LYS A 27 1.00 -11.20 -3.99
C LYS A 27 0.09 -10.99 -5.20
N PHE A 28 0.69 -10.92 -6.38
CA PHE A 28 0.00 -10.97 -7.65
C PHE A 28 -0.68 -12.34 -7.82
N LYS A 29 -1.97 -12.37 -8.16
CA LYS A 29 -2.69 -13.61 -8.51
C LYS A 29 -3.00 -13.59 -10.00
N ALA A 30 -2.34 -14.36 -10.84
CA ALA A 30 -2.47 -14.26 -12.32
C ALA A 30 -3.90 -14.27 -12.90
N ARG A 31 -4.87 -14.90 -12.22
CA ARG A 31 -6.29 -14.93 -12.63
C ARG A 31 -7.10 -13.71 -12.18
N THR A 32 -6.57 -12.91 -11.28
CA THR A 32 -7.24 -11.74 -10.69
C THR A 32 -6.29 -10.59 -10.86
N GLN A 33 -6.66 -9.54 -11.61
CA GLN A 33 -5.83 -8.35 -11.71
C GLN A 33 -5.79 -7.66 -10.34
N GLY A 34 -4.96 -8.18 -9.45
CA GLY A 34 -4.89 -7.81 -8.05
C GLY A 34 -4.44 -6.37 -7.95
N ARG A 35 -5.10 -5.61 -7.09
CA ARG A 35 -4.72 -4.23 -6.79
C ARG A 35 -4.07 -4.17 -5.43
N GLN A 36 -3.23 -3.18 -5.23
CA GLN A 36 -2.60 -2.86 -3.97
C GLN A 36 -2.66 -1.36 -3.74
N VAL A 37 -2.64 -0.98 -2.47
CA VAL A 37 -2.39 0.40 -2.07
C VAL A 37 -0.94 0.52 -1.69
N ILE A 38 -0.25 1.49 -2.28
CA ILE A 38 1.14 1.82 -1.94
C ILE A 38 1.15 3.16 -1.26
N ALA A 39 1.57 3.21 -0.01
CA ALA A 39 1.66 4.42 0.78
C ALA A 39 3.10 4.88 0.91
N ASN A 40 3.39 6.09 0.46
CA ASN A 40 4.67 6.74 0.68
C ASN A 40 4.59 7.56 1.97
N ILE A 41 5.43 7.24 2.95
CA ILE A 41 5.29 7.74 4.31
C ILE A 41 6.38 8.75 4.60
N TYR A 42 5.96 9.93 5.05
CA TYR A 42 6.84 11.00 5.49
C TYR A 42 6.68 11.21 7.01
N VAL A 43 7.81 11.32 7.71
CA VAL A 43 7.85 11.62 9.15
C VAL A 43 8.62 12.92 9.31
N LYS A 44 7.97 13.96 9.86
CA LYS A 44 8.55 15.31 10.02
C LYS A 44 9.10 15.85 8.69
N ASP A 45 8.30 15.77 7.62
CA ASP A 45 8.66 16.23 6.27
C ASP A 45 9.84 15.49 5.60
N VAL A 46 10.34 14.40 6.20
CA VAL A 46 11.40 13.57 5.63
C VAL A 46 10.82 12.24 5.20
N TRP A 47 11.24 11.77 4.02
CA TRP A 47 10.86 10.44 3.53
C TRP A 47 11.32 9.38 4.54
N ALA A 48 10.40 8.53 4.98
CA ALA A 48 10.68 7.48 5.95
C ALA A 48 10.74 6.12 5.27
N ARG A 49 9.67 5.73 4.56
CA ARG A 49 9.53 4.42 3.91
C ARG A 49 8.32 4.36 2.99
N VAL A 50 8.21 3.25 2.26
CA VAL A 50 7.02 2.87 1.50
C VAL A 50 6.40 1.62 2.13
N GLU A 51 5.09 1.64 2.36
CA GLU A 51 4.32 0.49 2.82
C GLU A 51 3.34 0.06 1.73
N HIS A 52 3.18 -1.25 1.57
CA HIS A 52 2.24 -1.84 0.62
C HIS A 52 1.12 -2.52 1.39
N TYR A 53 -0.10 -2.36 0.91
CA TYR A 53 -1.29 -2.91 1.55
C TYR A 53 -2.11 -3.67 0.52
N HIS A 54 -2.81 -4.73 0.98
CA HIS A 54 -4.00 -5.18 0.26
C HIS A 54 -5.04 -4.07 0.31
N VAL A 55 -5.81 -3.91 -0.78
CA VAL A 55 -6.87 -2.88 -0.84
C VAL A 55 -7.86 -3.02 0.32
N GLU A 56 -8.30 -4.25 0.59
CA GLU A 56 -9.19 -4.58 1.70
C GLU A 56 -8.60 -4.21 3.07
N CYS A 57 -7.31 -4.46 3.28
CA CYS A 57 -6.64 -4.13 4.54
C CYS A 57 -6.47 -2.63 4.72
N TYR A 58 -6.18 -1.89 3.64
CA TYR A 58 -6.05 -0.45 3.69
C TYR A 58 -7.39 0.23 4.03
N GLU A 59 -8.48 -0.26 3.42
CA GLU A 59 -9.83 0.21 3.71
C GLU A 59 -10.25 -0.14 5.14
N ALA A 60 -10.03 -1.38 5.58
CA ALA A 60 -10.34 -1.83 6.94
C ALA A 60 -9.54 -1.10 8.03
N ALA A 61 -8.32 -0.65 7.72
CA ALA A 61 -7.49 0.17 8.59
C ALA A 61 -7.92 1.65 8.64
N GLY A 62 -8.97 2.03 7.91
CA GLY A 62 -9.47 3.41 7.88
C GLY A 62 -8.60 4.38 7.08
N GLN A 63 -7.84 3.87 6.11
CA GLN A 63 -7.04 4.68 5.17
C GLN A 63 -6.03 5.60 5.88
N PRO A 64 -5.04 5.02 6.61
CA PRO A 64 -4.16 5.75 7.53
C PRO A 64 -3.31 6.85 6.88
N TYR A 65 -3.13 6.82 5.55
CA TYR A 65 -2.37 7.80 4.79
C TYR A 65 -3.24 8.50 3.72
N GLY A 66 -4.55 8.60 3.99
CA GLY A 66 -5.53 9.25 3.14
C GLY A 66 -6.14 8.36 2.06
N GLU A 67 -7.10 8.90 1.32
CA GLU A 67 -7.75 8.22 0.19
C GLU A 67 -6.71 7.88 -0.89
N PRO A 68 -6.66 6.62 -1.37
CA PRO A 68 -5.74 6.25 -2.43
C PRO A 68 -6.16 6.94 -3.72
N GLN A 69 -5.23 7.70 -4.30
CA GLN A 69 -5.41 8.42 -5.57
C GLN A 69 -5.03 7.57 -6.77
#